data_AF-A0A672RDH3-F1
#
_entry.id   AF-A0A672RDH3-F1
#
_cell.length_a   1.000
_cell.length_b   1.000
_cell.length_c   1.000
_cell.angle_alpha   90.00
_cell.angle_beta   90.00
_cell.angle_gamma   90.00
#
_symmetry.space_group_name_H-M   'P 1'
#
loop_
_entity.id
_entity.type
_entity.pdbx_description
1 polymer ?
#
loop_
_entity_poly.entity_id
_entity_poly.type
_entity_poly.pdbx_seq_one_letter_code
_entity_poly.pdbx_strand_id
1 'polypeptide(L)'
;MSTAGLLPDEAVSRSADSPCGSNRTKTACVSVLAALVLGVGVLCALAAGPLHAQCFIEWKIGIPCFDVSSLLVNQIKEWSTETCPGKSQRCLYSLVSVNAEDITATHTTPVMRFVDDITFNLSSPDPDSCDIQGRSVSQSWYAILDSGTNYLNMYNLMRGSGLSSSPSFTESTSDRLCTQFTSTRQKLPP
;
A
#
# COMPACT_ATOMS: atom_id res chain seq x y z
N MET A 1 64.51 -73.69 18.34
CA MET A 1 65.02 -73.92 16.96
C MET A 1 63.94 -73.46 16.01
N SER A 2 64.29 -72.90 14.85
CA SER A 2 63.34 -72.15 14.00
C SER A 2 62.42 -73.02 13.15
N THR A 3 61.20 -72.53 12.91
CA THR A 3 60.40 -72.74 11.68
C THR A 3 59.54 -71.48 11.43
N ALA A 4 59.00 -71.31 10.23
CA ALA A 4 58.43 -70.05 9.75
C ALA A 4 57.17 -70.23 8.86
N GLY A 5 56.52 -69.11 8.51
CA GLY A 5 55.35 -69.00 7.64
C GLY A 5 54.01 -69.00 8.39
N LEU A 6 52.88 -68.57 7.80
CA LEU A 6 52.64 -67.78 6.58
C LEU A 6 51.16 -67.29 6.62
N LEU A 7 50.80 -66.26 5.86
CA LEU A 7 49.42 -65.72 5.71
C LEU A 7 48.61 -66.54 4.66
N PRO A 8 47.29 -66.35 4.46
CA PRO A 8 46.30 -65.45 5.11
C PRO A 8 45.10 -66.29 5.70
N ASP A 9 43.79 -65.96 5.78
CA ASP A 9 42.94 -64.79 5.40
C ASP A 9 41.58 -64.77 6.18
N GLU A 10 40.64 -63.88 5.79
CA GLU A 10 39.17 -63.81 6.00
C GLU A 10 38.52 -64.54 7.20
N ALA A 11 37.96 -63.89 8.23
CA ALA A 11 36.86 -62.91 8.28
C ALA A 11 35.42 -63.49 8.31
N VAL A 12 34.78 -63.47 9.49
CA VAL A 12 33.31 -63.44 9.66
C VAL A 12 32.96 -62.40 10.71
N SER A 13 32.09 -61.45 10.37
CA SER A 13 31.77 -60.27 11.19
C SER A 13 30.78 -60.55 12.33
N ARG A 14 30.94 -59.82 13.44
CA ARG A 14 29.87 -59.52 14.41
C ARG A 14 30.00 -58.10 14.98
N SER A 15 28.84 -57.56 15.36
CA SER A 15 28.58 -56.39 16.24
C SER A 15 28.64 -54.96 15.66
N ALA A 16 27.64 -54.18 16.13
CA ALA A 16 27.59 -52.73 16.36
C ALA A 16 27.56 -51.75 15.16
N ASP A 17 26.33 -51.29 14.86
CA ASP A 17 25.88 -49.89 14.84
C ASP A 17 26.77 -48.76 14.28
N SER A 18 26.21 -48.04 13.30
CA SER A 18 26.12 -46.57 13.34
C SER A 18 25.03 -46.03 12.40
N PRO A 19 24.18 -45.09 12.83
CA PRO A 19 23.16 -44.49 11.99
C PRO A 19 23.71 -43.30 11.19
N CYS A 20 23.72 -43.38 9.85
CA CYS A 20 24.09 -42.24 9.00
C CYS A 20 23.00 -41.95 7.95
N GLY A 21 22.32 -40.81 8.10
CA GLY A 21 21.07 -40.51 7.40
C GLY A 21 21.23 -40.26 5.90
N SER A 22 20.42 -40.96 5.10
CA SER A 22 20.36 -40.85 3.63
C SER A 22 20.18 -39.39 3.17
N ASN A 23 21.03 -38.97 2.22
CA ASN A 23 20.95 -37.64 1.62
C ASN A 23 19.59 -37.39 0.95
N ARG A 24 18.94 -38.43 0.41
CA ARG A 24 17.63 -38.33 -0.24
C ARG A 24 16.54 -37.79 0.72
N THR A 25 16.59 -38.17 1.99
CA THR A 25 15.68 -37.66 3.03
C THR A 25 15.99 -36.22 3.39
N LYS A 26 17.28 -35.88 3.53
CA LYS A 26 17.74 -34.50 3.81
C LYS A 26 17.30 -33.53 2.71
N THR A 27 17.52 -33.88 1.45
CA THR A 27 17.09 -33.05 0.30
C THR A 27 15.58 -32.84 0.30
N ALA A 28 14.79 -33.89 0.52
CA ALA A 28 13.32 -33.78 0.58
C ALA A 28 12.85 -32.84 1.70
N CYS A 29 13.41 -32.95 2.91
CA CYS A 29 13.08 -32.05 4.02
C CYS A 29 13.46 -30.59 3.73
N VAL A 30 14.63 -30.34 3.11
CA VAL A 30 15.06 -29.00 2.68
C VAL A 30 14.09 -28.42 1.63
N SER A 31 13.67 -29.22 0.64
CA SER A 31 12.70 -28.78 -0.37
C SER A 31 11.34 -28.41 0.25
N VAL A 32 10.83 -29.21 1.19
CA VAL A 32 9.55 -28.93 1.86
C VAL A 32 9.64 -27.69 2.75
N LEU A 33 10.74 -27.51 3.50
CA LEU A 33 10.96 -26.31 4.31
C LEU A 33 11.10 -25.05 3.44
N ALA A 34 11.81 -25.11 2.33
CA ALA A 34 11.90 -23.99 1.39
C ALA A 34 10.54 -23.63 0.79
N ALA A 35 9.74 -24.63 0.39
CA ALA A 35 8.38 -24.41 -0.12
C ALA A 35 7.43 -23.81 0.93
N LEU A 36 7.54 -24.24 2.20
CA LEU A 36 6.77 -23.67 3.31
C LEU A 36 7.18 -22.22 3.61
N VAL A 37 8.47 -21.91 3.66
CA VAL A 37 8.97 -20.53 3.90
C VAL A 37 8.56 -19.60 2.76
N LEU A 38 8.67 -20.04 1.50
CA LEU A 38 8.19 -19.27 0.34
C LEU A 38 6.66 -19.10 0.37
N GLY A 39 5.90 -20.16 0.67
CA GLY A 39 4.44 -20.11 0.78
C GLY A 39 3.96 -19.14 1.86
N VAL A 40 4.53 -19.22 3.07
CA VAL A 40 4.25 -18.28 4.16
C VAL A 40 4.68 -16.86 3.81
N GLY A 41 5.84 -16.68 3.18
CA GLY A 41 6.30 -15.36 2.72
C GLY A 41 5.34 -14.70 1.72
N VAL A 42 4.84 -15.46 0.75
CA VAL A 42 3.83 -14.99 -0.22
C VAL A 42 2.49 -14.70 0.46
N LEU A 43 2.01 -15.57 1.36
CA LEU A 43 0.79 -15.34 2.14
C LEU A 43 0.88 -14.08 3.02
N CYS A 44 2.03 -13.84 3.66
CA CYS A 44 2.27 -12.62 4.43
C CYS A 44 2.32 -11.37 3.53
N ALA A 45 2.97 -11.43 2.37
CA ALA A 45 3.01 -10.32 1.41
C ALA A 45 1.60 -9.96 0.89
N LEU A 46 0.78 -10.96 0.56
CA LEU A 46 -0.61 -10.76 0.14
C LEU A 46 -1.52 -10.22 1.28
N ALA A 47 -1.13 -10.42 2.54
CA ALA A 47 -1.84 -9.88 3.69
C ALA A 47 -1.40 -8.45 4.08
N ALA A 48 -0.24 -7.98 3.60
CA ALA A 48 0.45 -6.78 4.09
C ALA A 48 -0.09 -5.43 3.56
N GLY A 49 -0.97 -5.45 2.54
CA GLY A 49 -1.49 -4.23 1.90
C GLY A 49 -0.69 -3.81 0.66
N PRO A 50 -0.74 -2.53 0.26
CA PRO A 50 -0.10 -2.07 -0.97
C PRO A 50 1.43 -2.20 -0.94
N LEU A 51 2.02 -2.78 -1.99
CA LEU A 51 3.47 -2.84 -2.20
C LEU A 51 4.08 -1.50 -2.66
N HIS A 52 3.24 -0.52 -2.95
CA HIS A 52 3.57 0.80 -3.49
C HIS A 52 2.60 1.82 -2.86
N ALA A 53 3.08 3.03 -2.58
CA ALA A 53 2.29 4.06 -1.89
C ALA A 53 1.12 4.53 -2.76
N GLN A 54 -0.08 4.19 -2.30
CA GLN A 54 -1.34 4.56 -2.94
C GLN A 54 -2.45 4.66 -1.89
N CYS A 55 -3.56 5.28 -2.30
CA CYS A 55 -4.81 5.28 -1.58
C CYS A 55 -5.99 5.19 -2.54
N PHE A 56 -6.93 4.28 -2.27
CA PHE A 56 -8.28 4.24 -2.84
C PHE A 56 -9.31 4.34 -1.72
N ILE A 57 -10.28 5.22 -1.88
CA ILE A 57 -11.22 5.60 -0.83
C ILE A 57 -12.56 6.03 -1.42
N GLU A 58 -13.64 5.65 -0.76
CA GLU A 58 -15.00 6.04 -1.13
C GLU A 58 -15.52 7.05 -0.11
N TRP A 59 -16.08 8.16 -0.59
CA TRP A 59 -16.90 9.06 0.21
C TRP A 59 -18.32 9.14 -0.34
N LYS A 60 -19.27 9.47 0.53
CA LYS A 60 -20.64 9.84 0.14
C LYS A 60 -20.97 11.18 0.77
N ILE A 61 -21.64 12.06 0.01
CA ILE A 61 -22.05 13.40 0.46
C ILE A 61 -23.44 13.70 -0.10
N GLY A 62 -24.36 14.16 0.74
CA GLY A 62 -25.67 14.66 0.35
C GLY A 62 -25.63 16.11 -0.15
N ILE A 63 -24.91 16.35 -1.25
CA ILE A 63 -25.10 17.47 -2.18
C ILE A 63 -24.88 16.95 -3.63
N PRO A 64 -25.39 17.61 -4.68
CA PRO A 64 -25.22 17.17 -6.06
C PRO A 64 -23.74 17.08 -6.49
N CYS A 65 -23.39 16.09 -7.34
CA CYS A 65 -22.00 15.93 -7.81
C CYS A 65 -21.43 17.15 -8.55
N PHE A 66 -22.27 18.01 -9.16
CA PHE A 66 -21.84 19.26 -9.77
C PHE A 66 -21.23 20.23 -8.74
N ASP A 67 -21.84 20.33 -7.55
CA ASP A 67 -21.37 21.19 -6.47
C ASP A 67 -20.12 20.59 -5.81
N VAL A 68 -20.09 19.27 -5.59
CA VAL A 68 -18.89 18.55 -5.14
C VAL A 68 -17.71 18.80 -6.09
N SER A 69 -17.92 18.64 -7.40
CA SER A 69 -16.90 18.84 -8.42
C SER A 69 -16.40 20.29 -8.43
N SER A 70 -17.32 21.26 -8.40
CA SER A 70 -16.99 22.68 -8.33
C SER A 70 -16.18 23.04 -7.08
N LEU A 71 -16.54 22.48 -5.91
CA LEU A 71 -15.86 22.70 -4.65
C LEU A 71 -14.45 22.10 -4.64
N LEU A 72 -14.25 20.87 -5.14
CA LEU A 72 -12.94 20.25 -5.30
C LEU A 72 -12.05 21.01 -6.28
N VAL A 73 -12.58 21.34 -7.47
CA VAL A 73 -11.85 22.07 -8.52
C VAL A 73 -11.42 23.46 -8.04
N ASN A 74 -12.26 24.16 -7.27
CA ASN A 74 -11.89 25.44 -6.67
C ASN A 74 -10.83 25.27 -5.58
N GLN A 75 -10.90 24.23 -4.75
CA GLN A 75 -9.90 23.99 -3.72
C GLN A 75 -8.52 23.64 -4.29
N ILE A 76 -8.47 22.83 -5.35
CA ILE A 76 -7.24 22.51 -6.09
C ILE A 76 -6.60 23.79 -6.64
N LYS A 77 -7.40 24.71 -7.20
CA LYS A 77 -6.91 26.00 -7.73
C LYS A 77 -6.38 26.92 -6.63
N GLU A 78 -7.08 27.03 -5.48
CA GLU A 78 -6.62 27.83 -4.34
C GLU A 78 -5.24 27.37 -3.84
N TRP A 79 -5.03 26.05 -3.80
CA TRP A 79 -3.77 25.45 -3.32
C TRP A 79 -2.78 25.11 -4.45
N SER A 80 -2.89 25.78 -5.60
CA SER A 80 -1.90 25.69 -6.69
C SER A 80 -0.65 26.54 -6.48
N THR A 81 -0.45 27.06 -5.27
CA THR A 81 0.69 27.92 -4.91
C THR A 81 2.00 27.15 -4.78
N GLU A 82 3.07 27.68 -5.39
CA GLU A 82 4.42 27.09 -5.37
C GLU A 82 5.11 27.18 -3.98
N THR A 83 4.69 28.15 -3.16
CA THR A 83 5.27 28.44 -1.85
C THR A 83 4.38 27.90 -0.74
N CYS A 84 4.77 26.77 -0.16
CA CYS A 84 4.09 26.16 0.98
C CYS A 84 4.44 26.86 2.31
N PRO A 85 3.45 27.23 3.14
CA PRO A 85 3.71 27.67 4.51
C PRO A 85 4.34 26.55 5.37
N GLY A 86 5.63 26.65 5.65
CA GLY A 86 6.37 25.71 6.48
C GLY A 86 6.43 24.30 5.90
N LYS A 87 5.68 23.36 6.50
CA LYS A 87 5.55 21.95 6.06
C LYS A 87 4.11 21.57 5.67
N SER A 88 3.25 22.57 5.41
CA SER A 88 1.85 22.37 5.03
C SER A 88 1.71 21.52 3.76
N GLN A 89 0.77 20.57 3.73
CA GLN A 89 0.39 19.77 2.56
C GLN A 89 -0.87 20.35 1.86
N ARG A 90 -0.98 21.69 1.85
CA ARG A 90 -2.11 22.50 1.36
C ARG A 90 -1.59 23.61 0.44
N CYS A 91 -0.90 23.18 -0.61
CA CYS A 91 -0.12 23.95 -1.59
C CYS A 91 0.36 22.95 -2.66
N LEU A 92 0.98 23.39 -3.75
CA LEU A 92 1.56 22.50 -4.77
C LEU A 92 0.60 21.45 -5.36
N TYR A 93 -0.71 21.74 -5.40
CA TYR A 93 -1.68 20.98 -6.19
C TYR A 93 -1.69 21.51 -7.63
N SER A 94 -1.86 20.63 -8.62
CA SER A 94 -2.01 21.02 -10.02
C SER A 94 -3.25 20.38 -10.61
N LEU A 95 -4.11 21.16 -11.26
CA LEU A 95 -5.29 20.65 -11.95
C LEU A 95 -4.90 20.18 -13.36
N VAL A 96 -5.10 18.91 -13.66
CA VAL A 96 -4.72 18.29 -14.94
C VAL A 96 -5.91 18.27 -15.91
N SER A 97 -7.08 17.82 -15.45
CA SER A 97 -8.30 17.78 -16.27
C SER A 97 -9.57 17.80 -15.40
N VAL A 98 -10.67 18.26 -15.98
CA VAL A 98 -12.02 18.18 -15.41
C VAL A 98 -12.99 17.76 -16.51
N ASN A 99 -13.67 16.65 -16.30
CA ASN A 99 -14.79 16.16 -17.10
C ASN A 99 -16.11 16.34 -16.32
N ALA A 100 -17.23 15.82 -16.82
CA ALA A 100 -18.50 15.84 -16.09
C ALA A 100 -18.45 15.01 -14.79
N GLU A 101 -17.78 13.85 -14.83
CA GLU A 101 -17.73 12.86 -13.75
C GLU A 101 -16.30 12.60 -13.24
N ASP A 102 -15.27 13.23 -13.82
CA ASP A 102 -13.86 13.05 -13.43
C ASP A 102 -13.16 14.36 -13.09
N ILE A 103 -12.33 14.35 -12.05
CA ILE A 103 -11.29 15.35 -11.81
C ILE A 103 -9.94 14.63 -11.75
N THR A 104 -8.98 15.08 -12.55
CA THR A 104 -7.58 14.64 -12.46
C THR A 104 -6.71 15.80 -11.98
N ALA A 105 -5.86 15.53 -11.00
CA ALA A 105 -4.91 16.47 -10.44
C ALA A 105 -3.59 15.77 -10.07
N THR A 106 -2.59 16.53 -9.66
CA THR A 106 -1.42 16.02 -8.94
C THR A 106 -1.19 16.84 -7.67
N HIS A 107 -0.44 16.28 -6.72
CA HIS A 107 0.15 17.02 -5.60
C HIS A 107 1.65 16.76 -5.57
N THR A 108 2.45 17.81 -5.35
CA THR A 108 3.90 17.68 -5.20
C THR A 108 4.30 17.92 -3.75
N THR A 109 4.82 16.88 -3.09
CA THR A 109 5.19 16.95 -1.67
C THR A 109 6.19 18.09 -1.39
N PRO A 110 5.93 19.02 -0.45
CA PRO A 110 6.70 20.27 -0.31
C PRO A 110 8.21 20.12 -0.08
N VAL A 111 8.60 19.04 0.62
CA VAL A 111 9.97 18.80 1.09
C VAL A 111 10.75 17.91 0.11
N MET A 112 10.22 16.72 -0.21
CA MET A 112 10.93 15.73 -1.04
C MET A 112 10.63 15.87 -2.53
N ARG A 113 9.60 16.63 -2.90
CA ARG A 113 9.16 16.87 -4.29
C ARG A 113 8.82 15.59 -5.07
N PHE A 114 8.42 14.53 -4.36
CA PHE A 114 7.67 13.43 -4.96
C PHE A 114 6.34 13.98 -5.49
N VAL A 115 5.99 13.61 -6.71
CA VAL A 115 4.71 13.90 -7.35
C VAL A 115 3.81 12.68 -7.16
N ASP A 116 2.61 12.92 -6.67
CA ASP A 116 1.56 11.93 -6.55
C ASP A 116 0.40 12.33 -7.46
N ASP A 117 -0.11 11.38 -8.26
CA ASP A 117 -1.31 11.56 -9.05
C ASP A 117 -2.56 11.52 -8.14
N ILE A 118 -3.62 12.23 -8.53
CA ILE A 118 -4.91 12.28 -7.83
C ILE A 118 -6.02 12.18 -8.88
N THR A 119 -7.00 11.30 -8.66
CA THR A 119 -8.26 11.26 -9.41
C THR A 119 -9.44 11.21 -8.45
N PHE A 120 -10.49 11.97 -8.77
CA PHE A 120 -11.82 11.81 -8.17
C PHE A 120 -12.79 11.43 -9.29
N ASN A 121 -13.44 10.28 -9.17
CA ASN A 121 -14.56 9.90 -10.02
C ASN A 121 -15.87 10.10 -9.23
N LEU A 122 -16.83 10.81 -9.80
CA LEU A 122 -18.07 11.24 -9.15
C LEU A 122 -19.28 10.58 -9.80
N SER A 123 -20.23 10.10 -9.00
CA SER A 123 -21.48 9.51 -9.50
C SER A 123 -22.65 9.86 -8.57
N SER A 124 -23.75 10.38 -9.12
CA SER A 124 -24.97 10.66 -8.35
C SER A 124 -25.88 9.42 -8.31
N PRO A 125 -26.08 8.76 -7.15
CA PRO A 125 -27.10 7.72 -7.02
C PRO A 125 -28.52 8.31 -6.95
N ASP A 126 -28.65 9.57 -6.56
CA ASP A 126 -29.85 10.41 -6.62
C ASP A 126 -29.44 11.89 -6.88
N PRO A 127 -30.37 12.81 -7.20
CA PRO A 127 -30.04 14.19 -7.57
C PRO A 127 -29.40 15.03 -6.46
N ASP A 128 -29.70 14.72 -5.20
CA ASP A 128 -29.29 15.51 -4.03
C ASP A 128 -28.05 14.92 -3.34
N SER A 129 -27.42 13.90 -3.93
CA SER A 129 -26.24 13.23 -3.38
C SER A 129 -25.18 12.88 -4.42
N CYS A 130 -23.98 12.59 -3.92
CA CYS A 130 -22.82 12.20 -4.70
C CYS A 130 -21.98 11.14 -3.98
N ASP A 131 -21.74 10.03 -4.68
CA ASP A 131 -20.69 9.07 -4.36
C ASP A 131 -19.39 9.49 -5.05
N ILE A 132 -18.28 9.44 -4.31
CA ILE A 132 -16.98 9.96 -4.75
C ILE A 132 -15.93 8.86 -4.54
N GLN A 133 -15.38 8.33 -5.63
CA GLN A 133 -14.21 7.44 -5.60
C GLN A 133 -12.95 8.29 -5.73
N GLY A 134 -12.24 8.47 -4.61
CA GLY A 134 -10.93 9.09 -4.57
C GLY A 134 -9.82 8.06 -4.79
N ARG A 135 -8.87 8.35 -5.68
CA ARG A 135 -7.61 7.62 -5.77
C ARG A 135 -6.41 8.57 -5.81
N SER A 136 -5.35 8.24 -5.08
CA SER A 136 -4.04 8.88 -5.23
C SER A 136 -2.94 7.83 -5.24
N VAL A 137 -1.91 8.04 -6.07
CA VAL A 137 -0.79 7.10 -6.27
C VAL A 137 0.50 7.89 -6.46
N SER A 138 1.57 7.51 -5.77
CA SER A 138 2.86 8.16 -6.01
C SER A 138 3.46 7.76 -7.36
N GLN A 139 4.02 8.71 -8.11
CA GLN A 139 4.80 8.39 -9.32
C GLN A 139 6.17 7.77 -8.98
N SER A 140 6.61 7.86 -7.71
CA SER A 140 7.94 7.41 -7.28
C SER A 140 7.93 5.92 -6.93
N TRP A 141 8.34 5.06 -7.87
CA TRP A 141 8.29 3.58 -7.78
C TRP A 141 8.94 2.92 -6.53
N TYR A 142 9.77 3.66 -5.78
CA TYR A 142 10.43 3.21 -4.55
C TYR A 142 9.73 3.70 -3.27
N ALA A 143 8.65 4.46 -3.38
CA ALA A 143 7.83 4.90 -2.26
C ALA A 143 6.92 3.74 -1.81
N ILE A 144 7.43 2.83 -0.98
CA ILE A 144 6.63 1.73 -0.39
C ILE A 144 5.80 2.24 0.80
N LEU A 145 6.38 3.13 1.61
CA LEU A 145 5.73 3.76 2.76
C LEU A 145 5.84 5.29 2.65
N ASP A 146 4.71 5.97 2.85
CA ASP A 146 4.51 7.40 2.57
C ASP A 146 3.97 8.21 3.76
N SER A 147 3.89 7.62 4.95
CA SER A 147 3.17 8.15 6.13
C SER A 147 1.68 8.47 5.89
N GLY A 148 1.04 7.83 4.90
CA GLY A 148 -0.34 8.13 4.48
C GLY A 148 -0.46 9.43 3.67
N THR A 149 0.61 9.90 3.02
CA THR A 149 0.59 11.06 2.11
C THR A 149 -0.50 10.91 1.05
N ASN A 150 -0.65 9.74 0.41
CA ASN A 150 -1.67 9.52 -0.63
C ASN A 150 -3.11 9.70 -0.10
N TYR A 151 -3.38 9.34 1.16
CA TYR A 151 -4.65 9.65 1.82
C TYR A 151 -4.79 11.15 2.11
N LEU A 152 -3.74 11.77 2.65
CA LEU A 152 -3.73 13.19 3.01
C LEU A 152 -3.86 14.12 1.79
N ASN A 153 -3.29 13.76 0.64
CA ASN A 153 -3.42 14.46 -0.62
C ASN A 153 -4.89 14.73 -0.95
N MET A 154 -5.74 13.70 -0.85
CA MET A 154 -7.16 13.82 -1.13
C MET A 154 -7.96 14.36 0.05
N TYR A 155 -7.72 13.86 1.27
CA TYR A 155 -8.46 14.29 2.46
C TYR A 155 -8.25 15.77 2.79
N ASN A 156 -7.08 16.34 2.48
CA ASN A 156 -6.89 17.78 2.61
C ASN A 156 -7.82 18.56 1.67
N LEU A 157 -8.02 18.13 0.41
CA LEU A 157 -8.97 18.76 -0.52
C LEU A 157 -10.42 18.62 -0.03
N MET A 158 -10.82 17.43 0.42
CA MET A 158 -12.15 17.18 1.01
C MET A 158 -12.42 18.07 2.23
N ARG A 159 -11.41 18.32 3.06
CA ARG A 159 -11.54 19.15 4.27
C ARG A 159 -11.43 20.65 4.01
N GLY A 160 -10.58 21.07 3.07
CA GLY A 160 -10.46 22.49 2.69
C GLY A 160 -11.76 23.02 2.10
N SER A 161 -12.29 22.28 1.12
CA SER A 161 -13.54 22.58 0.42
C SER A 161 -14.81 22.53 1.30
N GLY A 162 -14.68 22.16 2.58
CA GLY A 162 -15.80 21.98 3.50
C GLY A 162 -16.59 20.68 3.30
N LEU A 163 -16.30 19.89 2.27
CA LEU A 163 -17.01 18.65 1.93
C LEU A 163 -16.98 17.62 3.09
N SER A 164 -15.86 17.50 3.80
CA SER A 164 -15.74 16.62 4.97
C SER A 164 -16.52 17.10 6.21
N SER A 165 -17.10 18.30 6.16
CA SER A 165 -17.91 18.88 7.25
C SER A 165 -19.41 18.71 7.03
N SER A 166 -19.83 18.06 5.93
CA SER A 166 -21.24 17.79 5.67
C SER A 166 -21.82 16.80 6.69
N PRO A 167 -23.04 17.02 7.23
CA PRO A 167 -23.70 16.06 8.13
C PRO A 167 -23.95 14.67 7.51
N SER A 168 -23.91 14.57 6.18
CA SER A 168 -24.06 13.34 5.40
C SER A 168 -22.72 12.77 4.91
N PHE A 169 -21.58 13.35 5.31
CA PHE A 169 -20.25 12.86 4.95
C PHE A 169 -19.99 11.47 5.56
N THR A 170 -19.65 10.51 4.71
CA THR A 170 -19.14 9.19 5.13
C THR A 170 -17.83 8.88 4.42
N GLU A 171 -16.99 8.05 5.03
CA GLU A 171 -15.66 7.67 4.52
C GLU A 171 -15.46 6.16 4.66
N SER A 172 -15.07 5.50 3.57
CA SER A 172 -14.89 4.04 3.48
C SER A 172 -13.55 3.70 2.82
N THR A 173 -12.63 3.12 3.59
CA THR A 173 -11.36 2.53 3.12
C THR A 173 -10.74 1.64 4.21
N SER A 174 -9.51 1.13 3.98
CA SER A 174 -8.71 0.37 4.97
C SER A 174 -7.22 0.47 4.64
N ASP A 175 -6.33 0.03 5.55
CA ASP A 175 -4.88 -0.02 5.30
C ASP A 175 -4.47 -0.91 4.10
N ARG A 176 -5.38 -1.76 3.59
CA ARG A 176 -5.19 -2.55 2.36
C ARG A 176 -5.41 -1.76 1.08
N LEU A 177 -6.21 -0.69 1.15
CA LEU A 177 -6.55 0.19 0.03
C LEU A 177 -5.76 1.50 0.08
N CYS A 178 -5.44 1.98 1.28
CA CYS A 178 -4.69 3.20 1.55
C CYS A 178 -3.52 2.94 2.50
N THR A 179 -2.29 3.07 1.99
CA THR A 179 -1.06 2.83 2.74
C THR A 179 -1.06 3.62 4.05
N GLN A 180 -1.02 2.91 5.19
CA GLN A 180 -0.96 3.48 6.56
C GLN A 180 -2.18 4.32 7.01
N PHE A 181 -3.32 4.23 6.32
CA PHE A 181 -4.55 4.98 6.59
C PHE A 181 -4.93 5.05 8.07
N THR A 182 -5.07 3.92 8.78
CA THR A 182 -5.58 3.91 10.16
C THR A 182 -4.66 4.72 11.08
N SER A 183 -3.34 4.57 10.89
CA SER A 183 -2.33 5.30 11.67
C SER A 183 -2.31 6.80 11.37
N THR A 184 -2.88 7.24 10.25
CA THR A 184 -2.90 8.64 9.81
C THR A 184 -4.25 9.30 10.10
N ARG A 185 -5.38 8.61 9.91
CA ARG A 185 -6.71 9.05 10.31
C ARG A 185 -6.78 9.38 11.80
N GLN A 186 -6.19 8.54 12.66
CA GLN A 186 -6.12 8.75 14.12
C GLN A 186 -5.34 10.00 14.56
N LYS A 187 -4.56 10.63 13.67
CA LYS A 187 -3.78 11.85 13.96
C LYS A 187 -4.47 13.13 13.47
N LEU A 188 -5.59 13.00 12.76
CA LEU A 188 -6.39 14.14 12.29
C LEU A 188 -7.36 14.58 13.40
N PRO A 189 -7.74 15.88 13.44
CA PRO A 189 -8.91 16.29 14.20
C PRO A 189 -10.16 15.57 13.66
N PRO A 190 -11.21 15.39 14.49
CA PRO A 190 -12.49 14.83 14.05
C PRO A 190 -13.05 15.62 12.86
#